data_AF-J3ACQ8-F1
#
_entry.id   AF-J3ACQ8-F1
#
_cell.length_a   1.000
_cell.length_b   1.000
_cell.length_c   1.000
_cell.angle_alpha   90.00
_cell.angle_beta   90.00
_cell.angle_gamma   90.00
#
_symmetry.space_group_name_H-M   'P 1'
#
loop_
_entity.id
_entity.type
_entity.pdbx_description
1 polymer ?
#
loop_
_entity_poly.entity_id
_entity_poly.type
_entity_poly.pdbx_seq_one_letter_code
_entity_poly.pdbx_strand_id
1 'polypeptide(L)' 'MNNSEIDKDALLLQHEAQILQQIMESRAQYRKVVQAAIAQWVKELKAGEIKIQTVDDFRKLVEMDLELLKGE' A
#
# COMPACT_ATOMS: atom_id res chain seq x y z
N MET A 1 19.22 23.00 -27.78
CA MET A 1 19.02 22.82 -26.33
C MET A 1 20.39 22.93 -25.68
N ASN A 2 20.54 23.82 -24.69
CA ASN A 2 21.82 24.04 -24.02
C ASN A 2 22.10 22.89 -23.03
N ASN A 3 23.36 22.50 -22.88
CA ASN A 3 23.78 21.40 -21.99
C ASN A 3 23.31 21.61 -20.52
N SER A 4 23.20 22.86 -20.07
CA SER A 4 22.72 23.22 -18.72
C SER A 4 21.22 23.02 -18.50
N GLU A 5 20.39 23.08 -19.55
CA GLU A 5 18.95 22.79 -19.44
C GLU A 5 18.71 21.29 -19.33
N ILE A 6 19.46 20.50 -20.11
CA ILE A 6 19.41 19.03 -20.08
C ILE A 6 19.77 18.50 -18.69
N ASP A 7 20.80 19.06 -18.04
CA ASP A 7 21.22 18.66 -16.69
C ASP A 7 20.16 19.00 -15.62
N LYS A 8 19.41 20.10 -15.80
CA LYS A 8 18.34 20.50 -14.89
C LYS A 8 17.11 19.61 -15.04
N ASP A 9 16.73 19.28 -16.26
CA ASP A 9 15.60 18.40 -16.56
C ASP A 9 15.88 16.97 -16.06
N ALA A 10 17.12 16.49 -16.23
CA ALA A 10 17.55 15.19 -15.70
C ALA A 10 17.47 15.14 -14.16
N LEU A 11 17.88 16.21 -13.48
CA LEU A 11 17.81 16.31 -12.02
C LEU A 11 16.35 16.33 -11.53
N LEU A 12 15.46 17.01 -12.23
CA LEU A 12 14.04 17.05 -11.91
C LEU A 12 13.40 15.65 -12.06
N LEU A 13 13.68 14.96 -13.18
CA LEU A 13 13.22 13.60 -13.41
C LEU A 13 13.71 12.61 -12.33
N GLN A 14 14.97 12.73 -11.90
CA GLN A 14 15.52 11.88 -10.85
C GLN A 14 14.83 12.13 -9.50
N HIS A 15 14.53 13.39 -9.18
CA HIS A 15 13.81 13.74 -7.96
C HIS A 15 12.37 13.20 -7.97
N GLU A 16 11.66 13.34 -9.08
CA GLU A 16 10.31 12.78 -9.24
C GLU A 16 10.31 11.24 -9.13
N ALA A 17 11.30 10.57 -9.72
CA ALA A 17 11.47 9.12 -9.60
C ALA A 17 11.73 8.69 -8.15
N GLN A 18 12.54 9.43 -7.38
CA GLN A 18 12.77 9.17 -5.97
C GLN A 18 11.49 9.30 -5.14
N ILE A 19 10.69 10.34 -5.38
CA ILE A 19 9.40 10.52 -4.70
C ILE A 19 8.47 9.33 -4.99
N LEU A 20 8.34 8.94 -6.25
CA LEU A 20 7.50 7.80 -6.64
C LEU A 20 7.99 6.51 -5.98
N GLN A 21 9.30 6.28 -5.92
CA GLN A 21 9.87 5.12 -5.24
C GLN A 21 9.54 5.11 -3.75
N GLN A 22 9.68 6.25 -3.05
CA GLN A 22 9.34 6.35 -1.62
C GLN A 22 7.85 6.07 -1.36
N ILE A 23 6.97 6.55 -2.25
CA ILE A 23 5.53 6.27 -2.18
C ILE A 23 5.27 4.77 -2.35
N MET A 24 5.90 4.14 -3.35
CA MET A 24 5.76 2.70 -3.59
C MET A 24 6.26 1.85 -2.41
N GLU A 25 7.41 2.21 -1.83
CA GLU A 25 7.96 1.52 -0.66
C GLU A 25 7.05 1.66 0.57
N SER A 26 6.50 2.85 0.81
CA SER A 26 5.55 3.10 1.89
C SER A 26 4.28 2.28 1.71
N ARG A 27 3.71 2.25 0.49
CA ARG A 27 2.54 1.41 0.16
C ARG A 27 2.81 -0.07 0.40
N ALA A 28 4.00 -0.55 0.02
CA ALA A 28 4.40 -1.93 0.26
C ALA A 28 4.50 -2.28 1.76
N GLN A 29 4.96 -1.35 2.61
CA GLN A 29 4.97 -1.54 4.06
C GLN A 29 3.56 -1.62 4.65
N TYR A 30 2.67 -0.70 4.28
CA TYR A 30 1.28 -0.74 4.74
C TYR A 30 0.58 -2.03 4.31
N ARG A 31 0.82 -2.49 3.08
CA ARG A 31 0.28 -3.75 2.58
C ARG A 31 0.67 -4.95 3.43
N LYS A 32 1.92 -5.02 3.89
CA LYS A 32 2.38 -6.11 4.77
C LYS A 32 1.61 -6.12 6.10
N VAL A 33 1.34 -4.94 6.66
CA VAL A 33 0.55 -4.81 7.90
C VAL A 33 -0.88 -5.30 7.69
N VAL A 34 -1.53 -4.85 6.61
CA VAL A 34 -2.90 -5.27 6.27
C VAL A 34 -2.96 -6.78 6.03
N GLN A 35 -2.02 -7.35 5.29
CA GLN A 35 -1.95 -8.80 5.07
C GLN A 35 -1.75 -9.58 6.37
N ALA A 36 -0.91 -9.10 7.28
CA ALA A 36 -0.74 -9.71 8.60
C ALA A 36 -2.04 -9.65 9.43
N ALA A 37 -2.74 -8.51 9.40
CA ALA A 37 -4.03 -8.35 10.08
C ALA A 37 -5.09 -9.31 9.50
N ILE A 38 -5.18 -9.43 8.17
CA ILE A 38 -6.08 -10.39 7.50
C ILE A 38 -5.73 -11.82 7.91
N ALA A 39 -4.45 -12.19 7.90
CA ALA A 39 -4.02 -13.55 8.27
C ALA A 39 -4.38 -13.89 9.72
N GLN A 40 -4.17 -12.94 10.64
CA GLN A 40 -4.53 -13.12 12.05
C GLN A 40 -6.05 -13.21 12.24
N TRP A 41 -6.81 -12.35 11.57
CA TRP A 41 -8.27 -12.39 11.61
C TRP A 41 -8.82 -13.73 11.10
N VAL A 42 -8.29 -14.24 9.98
CA VAL A 42 -8.68 -15.57 9.44
C VAL A 42 -8.35 -16.69 10.43
N LYS A 43 -7.22 -16.59 11.15
CA LYS A 43 -6.83 -17.56 12.17
C LYS A 43 -7.80 -17.56 13.36
N GLU A 44 -8.13 -16.39 13.89
CA GLU A 44 -9.05 -16.24 15.02
C GLU A 44 -10.49 -16.64 14.66
N LEU A 45 -10.91 -16.37 13.41
CA LEU A 45 -12.18 -16.87 12.88
C LEU A 45 -12.23 -18.40 12.88
N LYS A 46 -11.19 -19.06 12.35
CA LYS A 46 -11.12 -20.53 12.31
C LYS A 46 -11.06 -21.17 13.70
N ALA A 47 -10.48 -20.46 14.68
CA ALA A 47 -10.44 -20.90 16.08
C ALA A 47 -11.79 -20.75 16.80
N GLY A 48 -12.77 -20.05 16.20
CA GLY A 48 -14.07 -19.76 16.82
C GLY A 48 -14.03 -18.63 17.85
N GLU A 49 -12.89 -17.94 17.97
CA GLU A 49 -12.67 -16.79 18.86
C GLU A 49 -13.38 -15.53 18.32
N ILE A 50 -13.44 -15.39 16.99
CA ILE A 50 -14.26 -14.38 16.32
C ILE A 50 -15.57 -15.01 15.89
N LYS A 51 -16.69 -14.47 16.38
CA LYS A 51 -18.01 -14.68 15.78
C LYS A 51 -18.33 -13.52 14.86
N ILE A 52 -18.29 -13.78 13.55
CA ILE A 52 -18.74 -12.82 12.54
C ILE A 52 -20.24 -12.60 12.74
N GLN A 53 -20.62 -11.49 13.36
CA GLN A 53 -22.02 -11.07 13.43
C GLN A 53 -22.42 -10.30 12.17
N THR A 54 -21.47 -9.64 11.49
CA THR A 54 -21.64 -9.01 10.17
C THR A 54 -20.34 -9.10 9.35
N VAL A 55 -20.47 -9.13 8.02
CA VAL A 55 -19.34 -9.26 7.05
C VAL A 55 -18.48 -7.97 6.95
N ASP A 56 -18.77 -6.95 7.76
CA ASP A 56 -18.26 -5.58 7.61
C ASP A 56 -16.77 -5.42 7.94
N ASP A 57 -16.26 -6.07 8.99
CA ASP A 57 -14.87 -5.89 9.43
C ASP A 57 -13.88 -6.52 8.44
N PHE A 58 -14.24 -7.66 7.86
CA PHE A 58 -13.45 -8.27 6.79
C PHE A 58 -13.52 -7.44 5.50
N ARG A 59 -14.70 -6.89 5.17
CA ARG A 59 -14.86 -6.01 4.02
C ARG A 59 -13.93 -4.78 4.12
N LYS A 60 -13.88 -4.12 5.28
CA LYS A 60 -12.97 -2.97 5.51
C LYS A 60 -11.50 -3.34 5.33
N LEU A 61 -11.07 -4.50 5.83
CA LEU A 61 -9.69 -4.97 5.65
C LEU A 61 -9.34 -5.22 4.18
N VAL A 62 -10.27 -5.80 3.42
CA VAL A 62 -10.10 -6.06 1.97
C VAL A 62 -10.16 -4.76 1.17
N GLU A 63 -11.05 -3.83 1.52
CA GLU A 63 -11.14 -2.49 0.90
C GLU A 63 -9.82 -1.73 1.07
N MET A 64 -9.23 -1.71 2.28
CA MET A 64 -7.93 -1.09 2.52
C MET A 64 -6.79 -1.72 1.68
N ASP A 65 -6.76 -3.05 1.51
CA ASP A 65 -5.75 -3.70 0.64
C ASP A 65 -5.94 -3.33 -0.84
N LEU A 66 -7.19 -3.21 -1.29
CA LEU A 66 -7.52 -2.83 -2.67
C LEU A 66 -7.22 -1.36 -2.95
N GLU A 67 -7.45 -0.45 -2.00
CA GLU A 67 -7.08 0.96 -2.10
C GLU A 67 -5.56 1.13 -2.21
N LEU A 68 -4.80 0.41 -1.38
CA LEU A 68 -3.33 0.40 -1.43
C LEU A 68 -2.80 -0.11 -2.79
N LEU A 69 -3.53 -1.02 -3.44
CA LEU A 69 -3.20 -1.56 -4.77
C LEU A 69 -3.55 -0.60 -5.91
N LYS A 70 -4.69 0.10 -5.84
CA LYS A 70 -5.13 1.04 -6.89
C LYS A 70 -4.24 2.26 -6.97
N GLY A 71 -3.69 2.68 -5.84
CA GLY A 71 -2.70 3.72 -5.80
C GLY A 71 -3.21 5.11 -6.20
N GLU A 72 -4.52 5.34 -6.06
CA GLU A 72 -5.13 6.68 -6.05
C GLU A 72 -4.58 7.53 -4.89
#